data_AF-A0A6P9DFX6-F1
#
_entry.id   AF-A0A6P9DFX6-F1
#
_cell.length_a   1.000
_cell.length_b   1.000
_cell.length_c   1.000
_cell.angle_alpha   90.00
_cell.angle_beta   90.00
_cell.angle_gamma   90.00
#
_symmetry.space_group_name_H-M   'P 1'
#
loop_
_entity.id
_entity.type
_entity.pdbx_description
1 polymer ?
#
loop_
_entity_poly.entity_id
_entity_poly.type
_entity_poly.pdbx_seq_one_letter_code
_entity_poly.pdbx_strand_id
1 'polypeptide(L)'
;MRWIGLILAVLAFAANFSPSETIHIAQFPPYPRLGKPVLLFLDDNRAPTTCNWFRGRDPSEESHIFRADFDSTEGVHRINQTGAAYTGREDLARGCSLIIRKVRPSDAGPYTVSMMGLGGSGAVTGVRNLQVYYSPFSFHPEGSRVVQFPPNPRVGQSVYLYLDDIQNPSECSWFRGKEQREEGRIFSAKFSGINRPYLIDLKGAAHRGREEVWRACSLVIRKVQASDSGPYMVSMWDEWDTRPITAERELRVSS
;
A
#
# COMPACT_ATOMS: atom_id res chain seq x y z
N MET A 1 -26.91 -28.48 -52.43
CA MET A 1 -25.59 -27.84 -52.20
C MET A 1 -25.90 -26.46 -51.61
N ARG A 2 -25.91 -26.27 -50.28
CA ARG A 2 -24.79 -26.12 -49.32
C ARG A 2 -24.18 -24.71 -49.36
N TRP A 3 -24.63 -23.82 -48.47
CA TRP A 3 -23.79 -22.85 -47.72
C TRP A 3 -24.61 -21.99 -46.74
N ILE A 4 -24.95 -22.56 -45.57
CA ILE A 4 -25.19 -21.81 -44.34
C ILE A 4 -24.20 -22.39 -43.34
N GLY A 5 -23.06 -21.74 -43.18
CA GLY A 5 -21.98 -22.32 -42.37
C GLY A 5 -20.74 -21.46 -42.23
N LEU A 6 -20.87 -20.13 -42.24
CA LEU A 6 -19.70 -19.24 -42.11
C LEU A 6 -19.85 -18.06 -41.14
N ILE A 7 -20.99 -17.89 -40.47
CA ILE A 7 -21.15 -16.76 -39.52
C ILE A 7 -20.91 -17.17 -38.05
N LEU A 8 -20.93 -18.47 -37.70
CA LEU A 8 -20.74 -18.90 -36.30
C LEU A 8 -19.28 -19.05 -35.85
N ALA A 9 -18.29 -19.02 -36.76
CA ALA A 9 -16.89 -19.25 -36.40
C ALA A 9 -16.14 -17.99 -35.92
N VAL A 10 -16.67 -16.78 -36.19
CA VAL A 10 -16.00 -15.52 -35.82
C VAL A 10 -16.27 -15.10 -34.38
N LEU A 11 -17.35 -15.61 -33.75
CA LEU A 11 -17.69 -15.28 -32.34
C LEU A 11 -16.99 -16.16 -31.29
N ALA A 12 -16.32 -17.24 -31.67
CA ALA A 12 -15.63 -18.12 -30.72
C ALA A 12 -14.22 -17.65 -30.33
N PHE A 13 -13.64 -16.66 -31.04
CA PHE A 13 -12.29 -16.16 -30.75
C PHE A 13 -12.24 -14.98 -29.77
N ALA A 14 -13.38 -14.37 -29.44
CA ALA A 14 -13.42 -13.25 -28.49
C ALA A 14 -13.54 -13.71 -27.01
N ALA A 15 -13.80 -15.00 -26.76
CA ALA A 15 -14.14 -15.50 -25.42
C ALA A 15 -12.94 -15.95 -24.56
N ASN A 16 -11.71 -15.93 -25.09
CA ASN A 16 -10.50 -16.36 -24.37
C ASN A 16 -9.54 -15.22 -24.01
N PHE A 17 -9.95 -13.96 -24.16
CA PHE A 17 -9.19 -12.87 -23.56
C PHE A 17 -9.46 -12.91 -22.06
N SER A 18 -8.57 -13.58 -21.31
CA SER A 18 -8.38 -13.28 -19.90
C SER A 18 -8.33 -11.76 -19.76
N PRO A 19 -9.12 -11.14 -18.87
CA PRO A 19 -9.04 -9.69 -18.68
C PRO A 19 -7.58 -9.34 -18.45
N SER A 20 -7.08 -8.34 -19.18
CA SER A 20 -5.71 -7.85 -19.02
C SER A 20 -5.48 -7.62 -17.54
N GLU A 21 -4.65 -8.44 -16.93
CA GLU A 21 -4.39 -8.36 -15.50
C GLU A 21 -3.77 -6.99 -15.26
N THR A 22 -4.41 -6.17 -14.43
CA THR A 22 -3.95 -4.80 -14.14
C THR A 22 -3.55 -4.72 -12.69
N ILE A 23 -2.51 -3.94 -12.41
CA ILE A 23 -1.99 -3.77 -11.06
C ILE A 23 -2.92 -2.82 -10.31
N HIS A 24 -3.50 -3.29 -9.22
CA HIS A 24 -4.31 -2.42 -8.37
C HIS A 24 -3.41 -1.54 -7.50
N ILE A 25 -3.55 -0.22 -7.66
CA ILE A 25 -2.79 0.77 -6.91
C ILE A 25 -3.72 1.49 -5.93
N ALA A 26 -3.37 1.42 -4.66
CA ALA A 26 -4.03 2.11 -3.56
C ALA A 26 -3.26 3.39 -3.18
N GLN A 27 -3.99 4.46 -2.85
CA GLN A 27 -3.39 5.69 -2.32
C GLN A 27 -3.50 5.71 -0.80
N PHE A 28 -2.42 6.09 -0.12
CA PHE A 28 -2.35 6.16 1.33
C PHE A 28 -1.59 7.41 1.82
N PRO A 29 -2.15 8.19 2.76
CA PRO A 29 -3.54 8.11 3.20
C PRO A 29 -4.49 8.50 2.05
N PRO A 30 -5.78 8.11 2.10
CA PRO A 30 -6.80 8.52 1.12
C PRO A 30 -6.95 10.04 1.02
N TYR A 31 -6.66 10.76 2.10
CA TYR A 31 -6.69 12.22 2.16
C TYR A 31 -5.31 12.78 2.57
N PRO A 32 -4.35 12.84 1.64
CA PRO A 32 -2.99 13.24 1.97
C PRO A 32 -2.94 14.73 2.28
N ARG A 33 -2.36 15.06 3.45
CA ARG A 33 -2.08 16.44 3.85
C ARG A 33 -0.85 16.95 3.12
N LEU A 34 -0.88 18.20 2.70
CA LEU A 34 0.27 18.85 2.06
C LEU A 34 1.51 18.78 2.95
N GLY A 35 2.67 18.56 2.32
CA GLY A 35 3.94 18.42 3.00
C GLY A 35 4.14 17.09 3.73
N LYS A 36 3.14 16.21 3.80
CA LYS A 36 3.26 14.85 4.33
C LYS A 36 3.53 13.84 3.21
N PRO A 37 4.08 12.65 3.53
CA PRO A 37 4.28 11.62 2.53
C PRO A 37 2.95 11.01 2.09
N VAL A 38 2.89 10.57 0.84
CA VAL A 38 1.83 9.70 0.32
C VAL A 38 2.46 8.44 -0.27
N LEU A 39 1.77 7.32 -0.17
CA LEU A 39 2.14 6.02 -0.71
C LEU A 39 1.13 5.64 -1.80
N LEU A 40 1.65 5.25 -2.96
CA LEU A 40 0.93 4.51 -3.97
C LEU A 40 1.30 3.02 -3.80
N PHE A 41 0.48 2.33 -3.04
CA PHE A 41 0.66 0.93 -2.67
C PHE A 41 0.21 0.00 -3.79
N LEU A 42 1.03 -1.00 -4.11
CA LEU A 42 0.69 -2.03 -5.09
C LEU A 42 0.10 -3.25 -4.36
N ASP A 43 -1.19 -3.48 -4.54
CA ASP A 43 -1.87 -4.69 -4.04
C ASP A 43 -1.63 -5.86 -4.98
N ASP A 44 -0.36 -6.20 -5.16
CA ASP A 44 0.10 -7.34 -5.93
C ASP A 44 0.93 -8.26 -5.03
N ASN A 45 0.65 -9.56 -5.11
CA ASN A 45 1.32 -10.58 -4.31
C ASN A 45 2.51 -11.21 -5.05
N ARG A 46 2.71 -10.85 -6.31
CA ARG A 46 3.78 -11.36 -7.15
C ARG A 46 5.06 -10.57 -6.89
N ALA A 47 6.20 -11.20 -7.13
CA ALA A 47 7.52 -10.61 -6.97
C ALA A 47 8.08 -10.24 -8.35
N PRO A 48 7.88 -8.99 -8.84
CA PRO A 48 8.43 -8.59 -10.12
C PRO A 48 9.96 -8.56 -10.05
N THR A 49 10.65 -8.85 -11.15
CA THR A 49 12.10 -8.66 -11.24
C THR A 49 12.45 -7.19 -11.41
N THR A 50 11.56 -6.42 -12.04
CA THR A 50 11.74 -5.00 -12.33
C THR A 50 10.42 -4.27 -12.21
N CYS A 51 10.45 -3.05 -11.67
CA CYS A 51 9.34 -2.12 -11.68
C CYS A 51 9.77 -0.71 -12.09
N ASN A 52 8.92 -0.06 -12.86
CA ASN A 52 9.09 1.31 -13.29
C ASN A 52 7.90 2.15 -12.84
N TRP A 53 8.17 3.36 -12.37
CA TRP A 53 7.14 4.34 -12.05
C TRP A 53 7.22 5.54 -12.98
N PHE A 54 6.06 6.04 -13.38
CA PHE A 54 5.89 7.18 -14.28
C PHE A 54 4.87 8.16 -13.70
N ARG A 55 5.10 9.47 -13.94
CA ARG A 55 4.16 10.55 -13.66
C ARG A 55 3.38 10.85 -14.94
N GLY A 56 2.17 10.34 -15.05
CA GLY A 56 1.39 10.34 -16.28
C GLY A 56 0.58 9.06 -16.41
N ARG A 57 -0.41 9.05 -17.31
CA ARG A 57 -1.12 7.82 -17.69
C ARG A 57 -0.27 6.99 -18.65
N ASP A 58 0.38 7.65 -19.59
CA ASP A 58 1.14 7.02 -20.67
C ASP A 58 2.64 7.08 -20.37
N PRO A 59 3.33 5.93 -20.19
CA PRO A 59 4.76 5.89 -19.94
C PRO A 59 5.58 6.51 -21.08
N SER A 60 6.53 7.35 -20.72
CA SER A 60 7.50 8.00 -21.60
C SER A 60 8.76 8.37 -20.80
N GLU A 61 9.86 8.68 -21.49
CA GLU A 61 11.11 9.14 -20.85
C GLU A 61 10.89 10.39 -19.97
N GLU A 62 10.11 11.37 -20.45
CA GLU A 62 9.80 12.60 -19.71
C GLU A 62 9.00 12.34 -18.43
N SER A 63 8.13 11.33 -18.47
CA SER A 63 7.32 10.93 -17.32
C SER A 63 8.05 9.97 -16.37
N HIS A 64 9.22 9.43 -16.75
CA HIS A 64 9.88 8.38 -15.98
C HIS A 64 10.39 8.92 -14.64
N ILE A 65 9.97 8.29 -13.54
CA ILE A 65 10.40 8.63 -12.19
C ILE A 65 11.62 7.78 -11.84
N PHE A 66 11.46 6.46 -11.81
CA PHE A 66 12.58 5.56 -11.56
C PHE A 66 12.30 4.17 -12.11
N ARG A 67 13.39 3.42 -12.26
CA ARG A 67 13.42 1.97 -12.36
C ARG A 67 13.99 1.39 -11.07
N ALA A 68 13.40 0.29 -10.63
CA ALA A 68 13.93 -0.53 -9.55
C ALA A 68 13.98 -2.00 -9.96
N ASP A 69 15.07 -2.66 -9.62
CA ASP A 69 15.27 -4.09 -9.87
C ASP A 69 15.32 -4.85 -8.54
N PHE A 70 14.91 -6.12 -8.58
CA PHE A 70 14.92 -7.02 -7.42
C PHE A 70 16.35 -7.49 -7.13
N ASP A 71 16.85 -7.19 -5.93
CA ASP A 71 18.10 -7.74 -5.42
C ASP A 71 17.82 -9.07 -4.70
N SER A 72 18.22 -10.18 -5.32
CA SER A 72 18.04 -11.51 -4.75
C SER A 72 18.87 -11.77 -3.49
N THR A 73 19.93 -11.00 -3.27
CA THR A 73 20.82 -11.14 -2.12
C THR A 73 20.17 -10.56 -0.87
N GLU A 74 19.59 -9.36 -1.00
CA GLU A 74 18.92 -8.66 0.10
C GLU A 74 17.41 -8.99 0.18
N GLY A 75 16.85 -9.63 -0.85
CA GLY A 75 15.43 -9.97 -0.91
C GLY A 75 14.52 -8.75 -1.05
N VAL A 76 15.03 -7.65 -1.61
CA VAL A 76 14.32 -6.36 -1.72
C VAL A 76 14.57 -5.70 -3.08
N HIS A 77 13.64 -4.86 -3.52
CA HIS A 77 13.85 -4.01 -4.69
C HIS A 77 14.72 -2.81 -4.35
N ARG A 78 15.59 -2.41 -5.30
CA ARG A 78 16.46 -1.23 -5.18
C ARG A 78 16.31 -0.35 -6.42
N ILE A 79 16.24 0.97 -6.21
CA ILE A 79 16.27 1.93 -7.32
C ILE A 79 17.66 1.85 -7.96
N ASN A 80 17.71 1.55 -9.26
CA ASN A 80 18.95 1.47 -10.03
C ASN A 80 19.11 2.63 -11.03
N GLN A 81 18.01 3.27 -11.42
CA GLN A 81 17.99 4.39 -12.36
C GLN A 81 16.86 5.35 -12.00
N THR A 82 17.16 6.64 -12.01
CA THR A 82 16.16 7.73 -11.90
C THR A 82 15.92 8.35 -13.29
N GLY A 83 14.69 8.75 -13.58
CA GLY A 83 14.30 9.40 -14.84
C GLY A 83 14.05 10.91 -14.71
N ALA A 84 13.57 11.52 -15.79
CA ALA A 84 13.37 12.97 -15.90
C ALA A 84 12.32 13.53 -14.90
N ALA A 85 11.32 12.73 -14.54
CA ALA A 85 10.29 13.11 -13.57
C ALA A 85 10.69 12.88 -12.11
N TYR A 86 11.91 12.41 -11.84
CA TYR A 86 12.41 12.24 -10.47
C TYR A 86 12.75 13.59 -9.84
N THR A 87 12.13 13.88 -8.68
CA THR A 87 12.33 15.15 -7.98
C THR A 87 13.16 15.01 -6.70
N GLY A 88 13.68 13.81 -6.42
CA GLY A 88 14.35 13.48 -5.15
C GLY A 88 13.38 13.30 -3.97
N ARG A 89 12.07 13.37 -4.22
CA ARG A 89 11.03 13.14 -3.19
C ARG A 89 10.41 11.75 -3.31
N GLU A 90 10.55 11.14 -4.48
CA GLU A 90 10.09 9.82 -4.80
C GLU A 90 11.04 8.76 -4.21
N ASP A 91 10.48 7.69 -3.66
CA ASP A 91 11.24 6.65 -2.97
C ASP A 91 10.51 5.30 -3.10
N LEU A 92 11.25 4.21 -2.93
CA LEU A 92 10.77 2.86 -3.13
C LEU A 92 10.33 2.22 -1.81
N ALA A 93 9.10 1.75 -1.76
CA ALA A 93 8.59 0.88 -0.72
C ALA A 93 8.62 -0.59 -1.16
N ARG A 94 8.49 -1.50 -0.18
CA ARG A 94 8.40 -2.95 -0.40
C ARG A 94 7.36 -3.29 -1.48
N GLY A 95 7.66 -4.30 -2.28
CA GLY A 95 6.76 -4.75 -3.35
C GLY A 95 6.55 -3.69 -4.42
N CYS A 96 7.60 -2.93 -4.75
CA CYS A 96 7.58 -1.89 -5.77
C CYS A 96 6.61 -0.72 -5.56
N SER A 97 6.11 -0.51 -4.34
CA SER A 97 5.22 0.61 -4.06
C SER A 97 5.96 1.96 -4.09
N LEU A 98 5.30 3.03 -4.52
CA LEU A 98 5.91 4.36 -4.62
C LEU A 98 5.57 5.22 -3.41
N ILE A 99 6.57 5.81 -2.78
CA ILE A 99 6.40 6.87 -1.79
C ILE A 99 6.72 8.21 -2.44
N ILE A 100 5.89 9.22 -2.21
CA ILE A 100 6.18 10.62 -2.57
C ILE A 100 6.23 11.41 -1.27
N ARG A 101 7.43 11.90 -0.91
CA ARG A 101 7.65 12.71 0.30
C ARG A 101 7.27 14.16 0.04
N LYS A 102 6.84 14.86 1.11
CA LYS A 102 6.50 16.30 1.05
C LYS A 102 5.57 16.61 -0.13
N VAL A 103 4.41 15.96 -0.16
CA VAL A 103 3.46 16.06 -1.28
C VAL A 103 2.99 17.51 -1.47
N ARG A 104 2.85 17.93 -2.72
CA ARG A 104 2.44 19.27 -3.15
C ARG A 104 1.16 19.17 -3.99
N PRO A 105 0.39 20.26 -4.17
CA PRO A 105 -0.77 20.26 -5.06
C PRO A 105 -0.41 19.81 -6.49
N SER A 106 0.78 20.19 -6.97
CA SER A 106 1.30 19.81 -8.30
C SER A 106 1.64 18.33 -8.45
N ASP A 107 1.60 17.54 -7.37
CA ASP A 107 1.74 16.09 -7.46
C ASP A 107 0.45 15.39 -7.83
N ALA A 108 -0.72 16.04 -7.70
CA ALA A 108 -1.98 15.43 -8.11
C ALA A 108 -1.98 15.08 -9.61
N GLY A 109 -2.60 13.95 -9.95
CA GLY A 109 -2.68 13.48 -11.33
C GLY A 109 -2.38 11.98 -11.48
N PRO A 110 -2.37 11.48 -12.71
CA PRO A 110 -2.13 10.06 -12.98
C PRO A 110 -0.69 9.66 -12.68
N TYR A 111 -0.54 8.46 -12.13
CA TYR A 111 0.71 7.74 -11.98
C TYR A 111 0.53 6.34 -12.55
N THR A 112 1.55 5.88 -13.28
CA THR A 112 1.56 4.54 -13.88
C THR A 112 2.72 3.75 -13.32
N VAL A 113 2.45 2.50 -12.95
CA VAL A 113 3.47 1.50 -12.65
C VAL A 113 3.51 0.47 -13.76
N SER A 114 4.71 0.02 -14.11
CA SER A 114 4.95 -1.07 -15.06
C SER A 114 5.87 -2.10 -14.41
N MET A 115 5.39 -3.35 -14.29
CA MET A 115 6.10 -4.45 -13.65
C MET A 115 6.42 -5.57 -14.65
N MET A 116 7.65 -6.07 -14.60
CA MET A 116 8.14 -7.19 -15.43
C MET A 116 8.57 -8.37 -14.56
N GLY A 117 8.71 -9.54 -15.18
CA GLY A 117 9.14 -10.77 -14.48
C GLY A 117 8.03 -11.46 -13.70
N LEU A 118 6.77 -11.22 -14.06
CA LEU A 118 5.58 -11.79 -13.41
C LEU A 118 5.11 -13.12 -14.03
N GLY A 119 6.01 -13.82 -14.73
CA GLY A 119 5.73 -15.12 -15.40
C GLY A 119 5.14 -15.02 -16.82
N GLY A 120 4.81 -13.81 -17.28
CA GLY A 120 4.39 -13.53 -18.67
C GLY A 120 5.48 -12.86 -19.50
N SER A 121 5.27 -12.79 -20.81
CA SER A 121 6.22 -12.18 -21.76
C SER A 121 6.17 -10.64 -21.78
N GLY A 122 5.15 -10.03 -21.19
CA GLY A 122 4.92 -8.58 -21.22
C GLY A 122 4.91 -7.93 -19.84
N ALA A 123 5.04 -6.61 -19.83
CA ALA A 123 4.87 -5.83 -18.61
C ALA A 123 3.39 -5.76 -18.22
N VAL A 124 3.11 -5.92 -16.93
CA VAL A 124 1.79 -5.68 -16.35
C VAL A 124 1.76 -4.24 -15.87
N THR A 125 0.71 -3.49 -16.18
CA THR A 125 0.60 -2.07 -15.83
C THR A 125 -0.57 -1.80 -14.90
N GLY A 126 -0.44 -0.74 -14.10
CA GLY A 126 -1.51 -0.19 -13.29
C GLY A 126 -1.45 1.32 -13.30
N VAL A 127 -2.61 1.97 -13.22
CA VAL A 127 -2.72 3.44 -13.23
C VAL A 127 -3.54 3.90 -12.05
N ARG A 128 -3.09 4.96 -11.37
CA ARG A 128 -3.82 5.63 -10.30
C ARG A 128 -3.72 7.13 -10.42
N ASN A 129 -4.87 7.79 -10.33
CA ASN A 129 -4.89 9.23 -10.10
C ASN A 129 -4.63 9.50 -8.61
N LEU A 130 -3.49 10.13 -8.31
CA LEU A 130 -3.19 10.69 -7.01
C LEU A 130 -4.09 11.89 -6.77
N GLN A 131 -4.91 11.81 -5.73
CA GLN A 131 -5.73 12.91 -5.25
C GLN A 131 -5.00 13.61 -4.11
N VAL A 132 -4.70 14.89 -4.30
CA VAL A 132 -4.17 15.77 -3.26
C VAL A 132 -5.23 16.81 -2.95
N TYR A 133 -5.88 16.69 -1.81
CA TYR A 133 -6.93 17.62 -1.41
C TYR A 133 -6.31 18.87 -0.77
N TYR A 134 -6.71 20.03 -1.26
CA TYR A 134 -6.47 21.30 -0.60
C TYR A 134 -7.66 21.59 0.32
N SER A 135 -7.51 21.36 1.62
CA SER A 135 -8.42 21.93 2.61
C SER A 135 -7.60 22.58 3.72
N PRO A 136 -7.60 23.92 3.83
CA PRO A 136 -7.03 24.60 4.98
C PRO A 136 -7.82 24.32 6.28
N PHE A 137 -8.97 23.63 6.17
CA PHE A 137 -9.87 23.29 7.28
C PHE A 137 -10.20 21.79 7.36
N SER A 138 -9.37 20.90 6.83
CA SER A 138 -9.49 19.47 7.15
C SER A 138 -8.97 19.20 8.57
N PHE A 139 -9.63 19.82 9.55
CA PHE A 139 -9.79 19.22 10.87
C PHE A 139 -10.65 17.99 10.63
N HIS A 140 -10.08 16.79 10.77
CA HIS A 140 -10.92 15.65 11.13
C HIS A 140 -11.31 15.89 12.59
N PRO A 141 -12.59 16.21 12.88
CA PRO A 141 -13.05 16.17 14.25
C PRO A 141 -13.10 14.69 14.66
N GLU A 142 -12.83 14.42 15.93
CA GLU A 142 -12.89 13.10 16.58
C GLU A 142 -11.58 12.30 16.67
N GLY A 143 -10.66 12.77 17.51
CA GLY A 143 -9.66 11.94 18.19
C GLY A 143 -8.74 11.08 17.30
N SER A 144 -7.87 10.31 17.95
CA SER A 144 -7.08 9.30 17.26
C SER A 144 -8.00 8.15 16.87
N ARG A 145 -8.47 8.10 15.62
CA ARG A 145 -9.25 6.98 15.10
C ARG A 145 -8.42 6.14 14.14
N VAL A 146 -8.54 4.81 14.25
CA VAL A 146 -7.97 3.90 13.24
C VAL A 146 -8.74 4.06 11.93
N VAL A 147 -8.01 4.37 10.86
CA VAL A 147 -8.49 4.42 9.49
C VAL A 147 -8.23 3.08 8.82
N GLN A 148 -9.17 2.62 8.00
CA GLN A 148 -9.05 1.40 7.20
C GLN A 148 -8.99 1.74 5.72
N PHE A 149 -8.14 1.03 4.99
CA PHE A 149 -8.16 1.01 3.54
C PHE A 149 -7.94 -0.42 3.01
N PRO A 150 -8.60 -0.85 1.91
CA PRO A 150 -9.74 -0.18 1.28
C PRO A 150 -10.96 -0.12 2.22
N PRO A 151 -11.94 0.76 1.98
CA PRO A 151 -13.11 0.89 2.87
C PRO A 151 -13.96 -0.39 2.96
N ASN A 152 -13.97 -1.19 1.89
CA ASN A 152 -14.71 -2.46 1.80
C ASN A 152 -13.79 -3.55 1.22
N PRO A 153 -12.85 -4.09 2.02
CA PRO A 153 -11.93 -5.11 1.55
C PRO A 153 -12.66 -6.41 1.31
N ARG A 154 -12.29 -7.11 0.24
CA ARG A 154 -12.75 -8.45 -0.08
C ARG A 154 -11.71 -9.48 0.32
N VAL A 155 -12.15 -10.72 0.50
CA VAL A 155 -11.25 -11.86 0.70
C VAL A 155 -10.17 -11.89 -0.40
N GLY A 156 -8.92 -12.07 -0.01
CA GLY A 156 -7.75 -12.09 -0.88
C GLY A 156 -7.07 -10.74 -1.10
N GLN A 157 -7.70 -9.61 -0.74
CA GLN A 157 -7.08 -8.28 -0.84
C GLN A 157 -6.15 -7.96 0.35
N SER A 158 -5.33 -6.93 0.23
CA SER A 158 -4.60 -6.38 1.39
C SER A 158 -5.38 -5.27 2.08
N VAL A 159 -5.31 -5.23 3.42
CA VAL A 159 -5.92 -4.20 4.27
C VAL A 159 -4.87 -3.42 5.04
N TYR A 160 -5.11 -2.13 5.19
CA TYR A 160 -4.30 -1.17 5.94
C TYR A 160 -5.13 -0.66 7.11
N LEU A 161 -4.57 -0.69 8.30
CA LEU A 161 -5.08 -0.03 9.49
C LEU A 161 -4.01 0.93 10.01
N TYR A 162 -4.36 2.20 10.24
CA TYR A 162 -3.38 3.24 10.58
C TYR A 162 -4.03 4.45 11.25
N LEU A 163 -3.20 5.33 11.83
CA LEU A 163 -3.65 6.60 12.40
C LEU A 163 -3.27 7.75 11.48
N ASP A 164 -4.22 8.66 11.24
CA ASP A 164 -4.04 9.78 10.30
C ASP A 164 -3.13 10.91 10.85
N ASP A 165 -2.98 11.00 12.17
CA ASP A 165 -2.39 12.19 12.81
C ASP A 165 -1.04 11.95 13.50
N ILE A 166 -0.57 10.70 13.63
CA ILE A 166 0.68 10.42 14.35
C ILE A 166 1.85 10.29 13.37
N GLN A 167 2.78 11.23 13.46
CA GLN A 167 3.87 11.29 12.48
C GLN A 167 5.09 10.47 12.87
N ASN A 168 5.39 10.31 14.17
CA ASN A 168 6.66 9.73 14.61
C ASN A 168 6.51 8.97 15.94
N PRO A 169 5.74 7.87 16.00
CA PRO A 169 5.71 7.05 17.21
C PRO A 169 7.14 6.57 17.57
N SER A 170 7.46 6.51 18.86
CA SER A 170 8.69 5.92 19.41
C SER A 170 8.53 4.41 19.62
N GLU A 171 7.30 3.98 19.92
CA GLU A 171 6.91 2.58 20.05
C GLU A 171 5.45 2.39 19.63
N CYS A 172 5.12 1.22 19.11
CA CYS A 172 3.74 0.86 18.84
C CYS A 172 3.47 -0.62 18.96
N SER A 173 2.22 -0.96 19.29
CA SER A 173 1.72 -2.32 19.32
C SER A 173 0.34 -2.39 18.68
N TRP A 174 0.12 -3.41 17.87
CA TRP A 174 -1.19 -3.73 17.32
C TRP A 174 -1.77 -4.97 17.97
N PHE A 175 -3.08 -4.95 18.20
CA PHE A 175 -3.83 -6.00 18.83
C PHE A 175 -5.07 -6.33 17.99
N ARG A 176 -5.41 -7.61 17.94
CA ARG A 176 -6.74 -8.09 17.57
C ARG A 176 -7.57 -8.14 18.85
N GLY A 177 -8.70 -7.42 18.87
CA GLY A 177 -9.48 -7.15 20.08
C GLY A 177 -9.63 -5.65 20.35
N LYS A 178 -10.41 -5.33 21.40
CA LYS A 178 -10.62 -3.97 21.91
C LYS A 178 -9.78 -3.64 23.14
N GLU A 179 -8.86 -4.53 23.50
CA GLU A 179 -8.06 -4.39 24.73
C GLU A 179 -6.62 -4.79 24.43
N GLN A 180 -5.68 -4.25 25.20
CA GLN A 180 -4.24 -4.54 25.10
C GLN A 180 -3.91 -5.89 25.79
N ARG A 181 -4.57 -6.97 25.36
CA ARG A 181 -4.32 -8.33 25.86
C ARG A 181 -3.20 -8.99 25.07
N GLU A 182 -2.32 -9.70 25.77
CA GLU A 182 -1.20 -10.40 25.16
C GLU A 182 -1.63 -11.45 24.14
N GLU A 183 -2.73 -12.17 24.39
CA GLU A 183 -3.24 -13.17 23.43
C GLU A 183 -3.71 -12.51 22.12
N GLY A 184 -4.13 -11.24 22.19
CA GLY A 184 -4.52 -10.43 21.05
C GLY A 184 -3.36 -9.74 20.35
N ARG A 185 -2.14 -9.73 20.90
CA ARG A 185 -1.03 -8.97 20.33
C ARG A 185 -0.62 -9.54 18.97
N ILE A 186 -0.58 -8.69 17.95
CA ILE A 186 -0.09 -9.02 16.60
C ILE A 186 1.40 -8.74 16.52
N PHE A 187 1.83 -7.55 16.91
CA PHE A 187 3.24 -7.18 16.99
C PHE A 187 3.47 -6.03 17.96
N SER A 188 4.73 -5.88 18.37
CA SER A 188 5.28 -4.65 18.95
C SER A 188 6.50 -4.22 18.13
N ALA A 189 6.61 -2.92 17.87
CA ALA A 189 7.70 -2.32 17.10
C ALA A 189 8.21 -1.07 17.81
N LYS A 190 9.53 -0.94 17.88
CA LYS A 190 10.21 0.22 18.45
C LYS A 190 11.00 0.95 17.39
N PHE A 191 11.12 2.26 17.57
CA PHE A 191 11.92 3.13 16.72
C PHE A 191 13.25 3.40 17.40
N SER A 192 14.34 3.02 16.74
CA SER A 192 15.69 3.27 17.24
C SER A 192 16.48 4.16 16.28
N GLY A 193 16.94 5.30 16.78
CA GLY A 193 18.02 6.09 16.18
C GLY A 193 17.67 7.10 15.08
N ILE A 194 18.71 7.84 14.66
CA ILE A 194 18.68 9.03 13.77
C ILE A 194 18.12 8.71 12.36
N ASN A 195 18.18 7.43 11.92
CA ASN A 195 17.78 7.00 10.57
C ASN A 195 16.40 6.32 10.46
N ARG A 196 15.67 6.12 11.57
CA ARG A 196 14.27 5.65 11.62
C ARG A 196 13.88 4.36 10.84
N PRO A 197 14.67 3.28 10.79
CA PRO A 197 14.13 1.99 10.36
C PRO A 197 13.22 1.40 11.46
N TYR A 198 12.13 0.74 11.07
CA TYR A 198 11.28 -0.05 11.98
C TYR A 198 12.04 -1.32 12.35
N LEU A 199 12.32 -1.52 13.63
CA LEU A 199 12.68 -2.83 14.14
C LEU A 199 11.40 -3.44 14.71
N ILE A 200 10.89 -4.48 14.04
CA ILE A 200 9.84 -5.32 14.65
C ILE A 200 10.51 -6.02 15.82
N ASP A 201 10.18 -5.56 17.03
CA ASP A 201 10.79 -6.01 18.27
C ASP A 201 10.24 -7.40 18.63
N LEU A 202 8.94 -7.64 18.39
CA LEU A 202 8.29 -8.90 18.76
C LEU A 202 7.06 -9.20 17.90
N LYS A 203 6.99 -10.42 17.34
CA LYS A 203 5.72 -10.99 16.83
C LYS A 203 4.90 -11.48 18.02
N GLY A 204 3.64 -11.08 18.12
CA GLY A 204 2.74 -11.52 19.20
C GLY A 204 1.96 -12.79 18.86
N ALA A 205 1.20 -13.29 19.83
CA ALA A 205 0.44 -14.54 19.73
C ALA A 205 -0.66 -14.53 18.65
N ALA A 206 -1.20 -13.36 18.31
CA ALA A 206 -2.22 -13.20 17.27
C ALA A 206 -1.62 -13.02 15.85
N HIS A 207 -0.29 -13.02 15.69
CA HIS A 207 0.34 -12.94 14.37
C HIS A 207 0.10 -14.22 13.57
N ARG A 208 -0.48 -14.10 12.36
CA ARG A 208 -0.83 -15.23 11.48
C ARG A 208 0.06 -15.31 10.24
N GLY A 209 1.20 -14.62 10.24
CA GLY A 209 2.15 -14.62 9.13
C GLY A 209 1.77 -13.69 7.97
N ARG A 210 0.61 -13.04 7.99
CA ARG A 210 0.12 -12.13 6.94
C ARG A 210 0.17 -10.66 7.35
N GLU A 211 0.44 -10.40 8.62
CA GLU A 211 0.49 -9.08 9.22
C GLU A 211 1.91 -8.50 9.14
N GLU A 212 2.02 -7.26 8.67
CA GLU A 212 3.27 -6.52 8.56
C GLU A 212 3.13 -5.14 9.20
N VAL A 213 4.22 -4.66 9.79
CA VAL A 213 4.34 -3.26 10.23
C VAL A 213 4.85 -2.44 9.05
N TRP A 214 4.17 -1.35 8.77
CA TRP A 214 4.57 -0.36 7.79
C TRP A 214 4.71 1.03 8.44
N ARG A 215 5.18 2.01 7.68
CA ARG A 215 5.49 3.37 8.18
C ARG A 215 4.33 3.98 9.00
N ALA A 216 4.71 4.87 9.91
CA ALA A 216 3.94 5.40 11.04
C ALA A 216 3.17 4.35 11.84
N CYS A 217 3.73 3.14 12.00
CA CYS A 217 3.07 2.02 12.67
C CYS A 217 1.73 1.61 12.04
N SER A 218 1.65 1.68 10.71
CA SER A 218 0.49 1.14 10.01
C SER A 218 0.54 -0.39 10.03
N LEU A 219 -0.56 -1.03 10.38
CA LEU A 219 -0.74 -2.47 10.23
C LEU A 219 -1.19 -2.78 8.81
N VAL A 220 -0.47 -3.66 8.13
CA VAL A 220 -0.86 -4.23 6.84
C VAL A 220 -1.23 -5.69 7.05
N ILE A 221 -2.40 -6.11 6.59
CA ILE A 221 -2.83 -7.51 6.59
C ILE A 221 -2.97 -7.94 5.12
N ARG A 222 -2.07 -8.79 4.64
CA ARG A 222 -2.12 -9.28 3.26
C ARG A 222 -3.14 -10.40 3.12
N LYS A 223 -3.77 -10.50 1.93
CA LYS A 223 -4.66 -11.59 1.55
C LYS A 223 -5.70 -11.90 2.64
N VAL A 224 -6.46 -10.89 3.03
CA VAL A 224 -7.42 -10.99 4.13
C VAL A 224 -8.42 -12.11 3.90
N GLN A 225 -8.89 -12.71 4.99
CA GLN A 225 -9.91 -13.73 5.02
C GLN A 225 -11.13 -13.18 5.76
N ALA A 226 -12.31 -13.80 5.58
CA ALA A 226 -13.50 -13.42 6.33
C ALA A 226 -13.26 -13.46 7.86
N SER A 227 -12.44 -14.42 8.31
CA SER A 227 -11.99 -14.59 9.70
C SER A 227 -11.05 -13.49 10.22
N ASP A 228 -10.65 -12.55 9.36
CA ASP A 228 -9.92 -11.35 9.75
C ASP A 228 -10.84 -10.20 10.13
N SER A 229 -12.16 -10.33 9.94
CA SER A 229 -13.10 -9.38 10.49
C SER A 229 -13.07 -9.40 12.02
N GLY A 230 -13.33 -8.24 12.62
CA GLY A 230 -13.32 -8.06 14.07
C GLY A 230 -12.67 -6.75 14.50
N PRO A 231 -12.64 -6.48 15.81
CA PRO A 231 -12.00 -5.30 16.35
C PRO A 231 -10.47 -5.41 16.27
N TYR A 232 -9.85 -4.29 15.96
CA TYR A 232 -8.41 -4.07 16.02
C TYR A 232 -8.13 -2.82 16.83
N MET A 233 -7.09 -2.88 17.65
CA MET A 233 -6.63 -1.78 18.47
C MET A 233 -5.14 -1.51 18.21
N VAL A 234 -4.78 -0.24 18.17
CA VAL A 234 -3.40 0.21 18.18
C VAL A 234 -3.12 0.96 19.48
N SER A 235 -1.92 0.76 20.02
CA SER A 235 -1.35 1.49 21.14
C SER A 235 -0.01 2.07 20.68
N MET A 236 0.13 3.39 20.72
CA MET A 236 1.30 4.11 20.20
C MET A 236 1.83 5.07 21.24
N TRP A 237 3.15 5.11 21.40
CA TRP A 237 3.84 6.05 22.25
C TRP A 237 4.56 7.08 21.38
N ASP A 238 4.47 8.36 21.73
CA ASP A 238 5.46 9.37 21.34
C ASP A 238 6.54 9.45 22.44
N GLU A 239 7.74 9.90 22.09
CA GLU A 239 8.86 10.13 23.02
C GLU A 239 8.49 11.11 24.15
N TRP A 240 7.52 11.99 23.90
CA TRP A 240 7.09 13.03 24.83
C TRP A 240 5.77 12.72 25.55
N ASP A 241 5.12 11.59 25.23
CA ASP A 241 3.80 11.26 25.76
C ASP A 241 3.88 10.61 27.15
N THR A 242 2.99 11.06 28.06
CA THR A 242 2.85 10.45 29.41
C THR A 242 1.97 9.20 29.42
N ARG A 243 1.22 8.96 28.34
CA ARG A 243 0.33 7.81 28.13
C ARG A 243 0.28 7.47 26.65
N PRO A 244 0.13 6.19 26.27
CA PRO A 244 0.03 5.84 24.86
C PRO A 244 -1.27 6.37 24.28
N ILE A 245 -1.20 6.82 23.03
CA ILE A 245 -2.35 7.07 22.19
C ILE A 245 -2.93 5.70 21.80
N THR A 246 -4.19 5.47 22.17
CA THR A 246 -4.91 4.26 21.79
C THR A 246 -6.06 4.59 20.84
N ALA A 247 -6.31 3.68 19.92
CA ALA A 247 -7.39 3.83 18.95
C ALA A 247 -7.85 2.45 18.49
N GLU A 248 -9.14 2.32 18.18
CA GLU A 248 -9.72 1.07 17.73
C GLU A 248 -10.54 1.22 16.44
N ARG A 249 -10.72 0.10 15.74
CA ARG A 249 -11.64 -0.03 14.61
C ARG A 249 -12.11 -1.46 14.42
N GLU A 250 -13.37 -1.60 14.06
CA GLU A 250 -13.92 -2.83 13.50
C GLU A 250 -13.53 -3.00 12.02
N LEU A 251 -12.72 -4.02 11.72
CA LEU A 251 -12.46 -4.44 10.35
C LEU A 251 -13.59 -5.33 9.87
N ARG A 252 -14.11 -5.04 8.67
CA ARG A 252 -15.10 -5.88 7.98
C ARG A 252 -14.55 -6.33 6.64
N VAL A 253 -14.38 -7.63 6.47
CA VAL A 253 -13.95 -8.25 5.21
C VAL A 253 -15.15 -8.88 4.54
N SER A 254 -15.43 -8.46 3.31
CA SER A 254 -16.52 -9.01 2.49
C SER A 254 -16.04 -10.27 1.77
N SER A 255 -16.95 -11.23 1.58
CA SER A 255 -16.74 -12.40 0.71
C SER A 255 -16.74 -12.03 -0.78
#